data_AF-A0A2V4U9U3-F1
#
_entry.id   AF-A0A2V4U9U3-F1
#
_cell.length_a   1.000
_cell.length_b   1.000
_cell.length_c   1.000
_cell.angle_alpha   90.00
_cell.angle_beta   90.00
_cell.angle_gamma   90.00
#
_symmetry.space_group_name_H-M   'P 1'
#
loop_
_entity.id
_entity.type
_entity.pdbx_description
1 polymer ?
#
loop_
_entity_poly.entity_id
_entity_poly.type
_entity_poly.pdbx_seq_one_letter_code
_entity_poly.pdbx_strand_id
1 'polypeptide(L)'
;MPINLDVIPHYLVLRTGCEPYVLNADRRVLRREASRLLHRFAKTRGAPTSIANDAWNAFSGTESIPPAERAEMRAYALVGGAESEHQLLLLAGL
;
A
#
# COMPACT_ATOMS: atom_id res chain seq x y z
N MET A 1 -15.62 -1.27 18.96
CA MET A 1 -15.85 -0.24 17.92
C MET A 1 -15.64 -0.92 16.58
N PRO A 2 -16.43 -0.67 15.54
CA PRO A 2 -16.14 -1.25 14.23
C PRO A 2 -14.83 -0.65 13.72
N ILE A 3 -13.89 -1.50 13.32
CA ILE A 3 -12.66 -1.08 12.67
C ILE A 3 -13.03 -0.38 11.36
N ASN A 4 -12.55 0.84 11.16
CA ASN A 4 -12.66 1.49 9.86
C ASN A 4 -11.51 1.00 8.95
N LEU A 5 -11.82 0.07 8.06
CA LEU A 5 -10.86 -0.47 7.09
C LEU A 5 -10.41 0.57 6.06
N ASP A 6 -11.19 1.64 5.87
CA ASP A 6 -10.85 2.71 4.92
C ASP A 6 -9.62 3.49 5.34
N VAL A 7 -9.29 3.51 6.63
CA VAL A 7 -8.12 4.23 7.16
C VAL A 7 -6.93 3.32 7.48
N ILE A 8 -7.08 2.01 7.27
CA ILE A 8 -6.01 1.04 7.55
C ILE A 8 -5.11 0.91 6.32
N PRO A 9 -3.79 1.14 6.48
CA PRO A 9 -2.81 0.81 5.46
C PRO A 9 -2.88 -0.67 5.08
N HIS A 10 -3.21 -0.96 3.83
CA HIS A 10 -3.25 -2.32 3.29
C HIS A 10 -2.15 -2.54 2.26
N TYR A 11 -1.81 -1.52 1.46
CA TYR A 11 -0.75 -1.60 0.48
C TYR A 11 0.26 -0.47 0.65
N LEU A 12 1.54 -0.80 0.43
CA LEU A 12 2.62 0.17 0.27
C LEU A 12 3.17 0.06 -1.15
N VAL A 13 2.95 1.07 -1.97
CA VAL A 13 3.45 1.14 -3.35
C VAL A 13 4.71 1.97 -3.41
N LEU A 14 5.82 1.33 -3.74
CA LEU A 14 7.11 1.95 -3.96
C LEU A 14 7.25 2.47 -5.39
N ARG A 15 7.86 3.64 -5.49
CA ARG A 15 8.27 4.29 -6.74
C ARG A 15 9.77 4.48 -6.73
N THR A 16 10.42 4.26 -7.86
CA THR A 16 11.86 4.48 -7.99
C THR A 16 12.15 5.97 -7.89
N GLY A 17 12.87 6.38 -6.84
CA GLY A 17 13.29 7.78 -6.68
C GLY A 17 12.20 8.77 -6.24
N CYS A 18 11.00 8.30 -5.90
CA CYS A 18 9.90 9.16 -5.41
C CYS A 18 9.33 8.64 -4.09
N GLU A 19 8.54 9.48 -3.42
CA GLU A 19 7.81 9.06 -2.23
C GLU A 19 6.79 7.95 -2.55
N PRO A 20 6.61 6.99 -1.64
CA PRO A 20 5.70 5.88 -1.86
C PRO A 20 4.24 6.28 -1.63
N TYR A 21 3.32 5.49 -2.15
CA TYR A 21 1.90 5.60 -1.81
C TYR A 21 1.54 4.56 -0.76
N VAL A 22 0.78 4.99 0.24
CA VAL A 22 0.13 4.08 1.20
C VAL A 22 -1.35 4.07 0.89
N LEU A 23 -1.90 2.88 0.67
CA LEU A 23 -3.26 2.68 0.24
C LEU A 23 -4.03 1.78 1.20
N ASN A 24 -5.35 1.93 1.24
CA ASN A 24 -6.23 0.99 1.92
C ASN A 24 -6.53 -0.26 1.07
N ALA A 25 -7.42 -1.13 1.58
CA ALA A 25 -7.82 -2.37 0.90
C ALA A 25 -8.41 -2.12 -0.51
N ASP A 26 -9.13 -1.00 -0.67
CA ASP A 26 -9.71 -0.56 -1.95
C ASP A 26 -8.70 0.16 -2.86
N ARG A 27 -7.41 0.16 -2.49
CA ARG A 27 -6.31 0.80 -3.23
C ARG A 27 -6.48 2.31 -3.37
N ARG A 28 -7.23 2.93 -2.45
CA ARG A 28 -7.36 4.39 -2.35
C ARG A 28 -6.18 4.94 -1.55
N VAL A 29 -5.63 6.06 -2.02
CA VAL A 29 -4.51 6.72 -1.35
C VAL A 29 -4.93 7.25 0.02
N LEU A 30 -4.24 6.79 1.06
CA LEU A 30 -4.36 7.31 2.43
C LEU A 30 -3.34 8.40 2.68
N ARG A 31 -2.11 8.18 2.21
CA ARG A 31 -1.00 9.12 2.32
C ARG A 31 0.03 8.88 1.24
N ARG A 32 0.81 9.92 0.94
CA ARG A 32 1.87 9.93 -0.08
C ARG A 32 3.27 9.87 0.52
N GLU A 33 3.36 9.41 1.77
CA GLU A 33 4.58 9.22 2.52
C GLU A 33 4.47 7.93 3.34
N ALA A 34 5.61 7.32 3.67
CA ALA A 34 5.65 6.15 4.55
C ALA A 34 6.78 6.30 5.56
N SER A 35 6.48 5.99 6.82
CA SER A 35 7.50 5.94 7.85
C SER A 35 8.53 4.84 7.56
N ARG A 36 9.76 5.02 8.05
CA ARG A 36 10.81 3.99 7.94
C ARG A 36 10.38 2.66 8.58
N LEU A 37 9.54 2.72 9.62
CA LEU A 37 8.96 1.55 10.26
C LEU A 37 8.00 0.82 9.31
N LEU A 38 7.11 1.55 8.63
CA LEU A 38 6.21 0.96 7.64
C LEU A 38 6.98 0.28 6.50
N HIS A 39 8.04 0.91 6.00
CA HIS A 39 8.91 0.29 4.99
C HIS A 39 9.54 -1.02 5.49
N ARG A 40 10.03 -1.04 6.73
CA ARG A 40 10.65 -2.23 7.30
C ARG A 40 9.61 -3.34 7.51
N PHE A 41 8.44 -2.97 8.02
CA PHE A 41 7.31 -3.88 8.19
C PHE A 41 6.86 -4.50 6.86
N ALA A 42 6.71 -3.69 5.80
CA ALA A 42 6.35 -4.17 4.47
C ALA A 42 7.35 -5.23 3.95
N LYS A 43 8.65 -4.97 4.11
CA LYS A 43 9.71 -5.92 3.73
C LYS A 43 9.68 -7.21 4.53
N THR A 44 9.29 -7.17 5.81
CA THR A 44 9.16 -8.39 6.63
C THR A 44 7.94 -9.23 6.26
N ARG A 45 6.93 -8.65 5.63
CA ARG A 45 5.69 -9.35 5.24
C ARG A 45 5.86 -10.22 3.99
N GLY A 46 6.77 -9.86 3.09
CA GLY A 46 7.05 -10.67 1.92
C GLY A 46 7.69 -9.90 0.78
N ALA A 47 7.67 -10.51 -0.40
CA ALA A 47 8.17 -9.89 -1.62
C ALA A 47 7.13 -8.91 -2.20
N PRO A 48 7.57 -7.80 -2.79
CA PRO A 48 6.65 -6.91 -3.46
C PRO A 48 6.18 -7.49 -4.80
N THR A 49 4.96 -7.15 -5.18
CA THR A 49 4.35 -7.53 -6.45
C THR A 49 4.36 -6.37 -7.44
N SER A 50 4.38 -6.66 -8.74
CA SER A 50 4.22 -5.64 -9.79
C SER A 50 2.81 -5.05 -9.77
N ILE A 51 2.70 -3.74 -10.03
CA ILE A 51 1.42 -3.05 -10.20
C ILE A 51 1.02 -2.83 -11.67
N ALA A 52 1.74 -3.46 -12.60
CA ALA A 52 1.44 -3.36 -14.02
C ALA A 52 0.11 -4.04 -14.43
N ASN A 53 -0.43 -4.91 -13.57
CA ASN A 53 -1.67 -5.64 -13.88
C ASN A 53 -2.93 -4.77 -13.75
N ASP A 54 -4.03 -5.24 -14.37
CA ASP A 54 -5.29 -4.49 -14.48
C ASP A 54 -5.94 -4.17 -13.14
N ALA A 55 -5.66 -4.94 -12.09
CA ALA A 55 -6.23 -4.68 -10.79
C ALA A 55 -5.78 -3.31 -10.23
N TRP A 56 -4.69 -2.74 -10.73
CA TRP A 56 -4.20 -1.40 -10.34
C TRP A 56 -4.68 -0.27 -11.26
N ASN A 57 -5.50 -0.55 -12.28
CA ASN A 57 -5.93 0.45 -13.26
C ASN A 57 -6.68 1.61 -12.62
N ALA A 58 -7.57 1.35 -11.65
CA ALA A 58 -8.30 2.40 -10.97
C ALA A 58 -7.37 3.35 -10.21
N PHE A 59 -6.48 2.80 -9.37
CA PHE A 59 -5.46 3.56 -8.64
C PHE A 59 -4.58 4.38 -9.59
N SER A 60 -4.02 3.74 -10.61
CA SER A 60 -3.14 4.41 -11.57
C SER A 60 -3.85 5.47 -12.40
N GLY A 61 -5.12 5.25 -12.74
CA GLY A 61 -5.95 6.25 -13.41
C GLY A 61 -6.21 7.46 -12.52
N THR A 62 -6.59 7.24 -11.26
CA THR A 62 -6.82 8.32 -10.29
C THR A 62 -5.56 9.16 -10.03
N GLU A 63 -4.40 8.51 -9.88
CA GLU A 63 -3.13 9.20 -9.64
C GLU A 63 -2.42 9.64 -10.94
N SER A 64 -3.05 9.47 -12.10
CA SER A 64 -2.48 9.81 -13.43
C SER A 64 -1.10 9.17 -13.68
N ILE A 65 -0.90 7.94 -13.19
CA ILE A 65 0.34 7.17 -13.33
C ILE A 65 0.36 6.49 -14.70
N PRO A 66 1.32 6.83 -15.58
CA PRO A 66 1.40 6.26 -16.92
C PRO A 66 1.78 4.77 -16.88
N PRO A 67 1.37 3.96 -17.87
CA PRO A 67 1.68 2.54 -17.94
C PRO A 67 3.17 2.20 -17.82
N ALA A 68 4.05 3.04 -18.39
CA ALA A 68 5.50 2.88 -18.30
C ALA A 68 6.00 2.96 -16.84
N GLU A 69 5.49 3.91 -16.05
CA GLU A 69 5.88 4.04 -14.64
C GLU A 69 5.35 2.86 -13.81
N ARG A 70 4.15 2.37 -14.11
CA ARG A 70 3.56 1.19 -13.43
C ARG A 70 4.42 -0.06 -13.57
N ALA A 71 5.13 -0.21 -14.69
CA ALA A 71 6.02 -1.34 -14.92
C ALA A 71 7.21 -1.36 -13.95
N GLU A 72 7.63 -0.18 -13.47
CA GLU A 72 8.73 -0.01 -12.53
C GLU A 72 8.25 -0.02 -11.07
N MET A 73 7.00 0.34 -10.82
CA MET A 73 6.41 0.39 -9.49
C MET A 73 6.14 -0.99 -8.90
N ARG A 74 6.26 -1.08 -7.57
CA ARG A 74 6.18 -2.33 -6.80
C ARG A 74 5.36 -2.13 -5.54
N ALA A 75 4.41 -3.03 -5.26
CA ALA A 75 3.53 -2.95 -4.10
C ALA A 75 3.79 -4.07 -3.10
N TYR A 76 3.83 -3.75 -1.81
CA TYR A 76 3.78 -4.71 -0.71
C TYR A 76 2.36 -4.79 -0.16
N ALA A 77 1.87 -6.00 0.09
CA ALA A 77 0.70 -6.22 0.92
C ALA A 77 1.12 -6.16 2.39
N LEU A 78 0.49 -5.27 3.15
CA LEU A 78 0.74 -5.05 4.57
C LEU A 78 -0.14 -5.95 5.45
N VAL A 79 -1.31 -6.32 4.94
CA VAL A 79 -2.30 -7.17 5.60
C VAL A 79 -2.46 -8.45 4.80
N GLY A 80 -2.38 -9.61 5.48
CA GLY A 80 -2.50 -10.95 4.86
C GLY A 80 -3.88 -11.58 5.04
N GLY A 81 -4.76 -10.99 5.84
CA GLY A 81 -6.10 -11.49 6.16
C GLY A 81 -6.18 -12.36 7.42
N ALA A 82 -5.06 -12.55 8.14
CA ALA A 82 -4.99 -13.31 9.40
C ALA A 82 -4.73 -12.41 10.62
N GLU A 83 -4.70 -11.10 10.41
CA GLU A 83 -4.32 -10.09 11.39
C GLU A 83 -5.47 -9.84 12.36
N SER A 84 -5.11 -9.67 13.63
CA SER A 84 -6.07 -9.25 14.65
C SER A 84 -6.41 -7.77 14.52
N GLU A 85 -7.56 -7.38 15.06
CA GLU A 85 -7.99 -5.98 15.17
C GLU A 85 -6.90 -5.07 15.75
N HIS A 86 -6.24 -5.53 16.81
CA HIS A 86 -5.17 -4.79 17.45
C HIS A 86 -3.96 -4.56 16.52
N GLN A 87 -3.60 -5.56 15.70
CA GLN A 87 -2.51 -5.44 14.73
C GLN A 87 -2.84 -4.45 13.61
N LEU A 88 -4.11 -4.43 13.17
CA LEU A 88 -4.58 -3.47 12.16
C LEU A 88 -4.56 -2.04 12.70
N LEU A 89 -4.98 -1.84 13.94
CA LEU A 89 -4.93 -0.53 14.60
C LEU A 89 -3.49 -0.04 14.82
N LEU A 90 -2.57 -0.94 15.21
CA LEU A 90 -1.15 -0.61 15.30
C LEU A 90 -0.61 -0.16 13.93
N LEU A 91 -0.98 -0.86 12.85
CA LEU A 91 -0.56 -0.51 11.50
C LEU A 91 -1.09 0.85 11.04
N ALA A 92 -2.31 1.21 11.44
CA ALA A 92 -2.89 2.53 11.16
C ALA A 92 -2.14 3.68 11.88
N GLY A 93 -1.44 3.37 12.98
CA GLY A 93 -0.64 4.35 13.74
C GLY A 93 0.83 4.46 13.31
N LEU A 94 1.31 3.60 12.39
CA LEU A 94 2.68 3.62 11.84
C LEU A 94 2.81 4.58 10.67
#